data_AF-L5L109-F1
#
_entry.id   AF-L5L109-F1
#
_cell.length_a   1.000
_cell.length_b   1.000
_cell.length_c   1.000
_cell.angle_alpha   90.00
_cell.angle_beta   90.00
_cell.angle_gamma   90.00
#
_symmetry.space_group_name_H-M   'P 1'
#
loop_
_entity.id
_entity.type
_entity.pdbx_description
1 polymer ?
#
loop_
_entity_poly.entity_id
_entity_poly.type
_entity_poly.pdbx_seq_one_letter_code
_entity_poly.pdbx_strand_id
1 'polypeptide(L)'
;MAGVRKLDLEESLELGPNWRHACHALLYAPDPGLLFGRIPLRYAVLLGEELGDAAAAFRVERADHRSSRTVSDRHVVTHFYVKRLTLEQLAAVEIGAPHAKDHGLEVLGLVRVPLYTLRDGVGGLPAFLENTFIGTAREQLLEALQDLGLLKSGSVLRL
;
A
#
# COMPACT_ATOMS: atom_id res chain seq x y z
N MET A 1 -14.14 -0.68 -12.90
CA MET A 1 -13.34 0.26 -13.71
C MET A 1 -13.00 -0.41 -15.04
N ALA A 2 -13.63 0.00 -16.14
CA ALA A 2 -13.23 -0.47 -17.47
C ALA A 2 -11.94 0.26 -17.88
N GLY A 3 -10.89 -0.48 -18.29
CA GLY A 3 -9.68 0.11 -18.86
C GLY A 3 -8.35 -0.13 -18.12
N VAL A 4 -8.33 -0.85 -16.99
CA VAL A 4 -7.08 -1.23 -16.32
C VAL A 4 -6.60 -2.58 -16.84
N ARG A 5 -5.38 -2.63 -17.39
CA ARG A 5 -4.72 -3.86 -17.86
C ARG A 5 -3.49 -4.16 -17.00
N LYS A 6 -3.38 -5.40 -16.52
CA LYS A 6 -2.16 -5.92 -15.89
C LYS A 6 -1.14 -6.28 -16.96
N LEU A 7 0.11 -5.94 -16.71
CA LEU A 7 1.26 -6.20 -17.58
C LEU A 7 2.28 -7.02 -16.81
N ASP A 8 3.03 -7.86 -17.52
CA ASP A 8 4.25 -8.45 -16.97
C ASP A 8 5.31 -7.36 -16.78
N LEU A 9 6.22 -7.54 -15.83
CA LEU A 9 7.24 -6.53 -15.54
C LEU A 9 8.13 -6.29 -16.77
N GLU A 10 8.58 -7.36 -17.44
CA GLU A 10 9.42 -7.29 -18.63
C GLU A 10 8.68 -6.57 -19.78
N GLU A 11 7.44 -6.98 -20.08
CA GLU A 11 6.58 -6.29 -21.07
C GLU A 11 6.43 -4.81 -20.75
N SER A 12 6.23 -4.46 -19.47
CA SER A 12 6.06 -3.06 -19.07
C SER A 12 7.32 -2.23 -19.27
N LEU A 13 8.52 -2.80 -19.12
CA LEU A 13 9.79 -2.11 -19.29
C LEU A 13 10.20 -1.95 -20.76
N GLU A 14 9.60 -2.72 -21.67
CA GLU A 14 9.79 -2.61 -23.12
C GLU A 14 8.89 -1.56 -23.77
N LEU A 15 7.99 -0.92 -23.00
CA LEU A 15 7.15 0.15 -23.49
C LEU A 15 8.00 1.33 -24.02
N GLY A 16 7.54 1.92 -25.14
CA GLY A 16 8.29 2.97 -25.82
C GLY A 16 8.51 4.25 -24.97
N PRO A 17 9.41 5.15 -25.38
CA PRO A 17 9.86 6.31 -24.57
C PRO A 17 8.75 7.33 -24.23
N ASN A 18 7.59 7.25 -24.89
CA ASN A 18 6.44 8.10 -24.60
C ASN A 18 5.62 7.62 -23.40
N TRP A 19 5.98 6.47 -22.82
CA TRP A 19 5.36 5.92 -21.62
C TRP A 19 6.04 6.47 -20.37
N ARG A 20 5.23 6.92 -19.41
CA ARG A 20 5.68 7.33 -18.09
C ARG A 20 5.51 6.18 -17.12
N HIS A 21 6.45 6.06 -16.20
CA HIS A 21 6.43 5.02 -15.18
C HIS A 21 6.29 5.68 -13.82
N ALA A 22 5.37 5.18 -13.01
CA ALA A 22 5.20 5.56 -11.62
C ALA A 22 5.35 4.31 -10.75
N CYS A 23 5.88 4.48 -9.53
CA CYS A 23 6.11 3.39 -8.60
C CYS A 23 5.45 3.71 -7.26
N HIS A 24 4.69 2.75 -6.72
CA HIS A 24 4.12 2.85 -5.38
C HIS A 24 4.59 1.65 -4.55
N ALA A 25 4.79 1.87 -3.26
CA ALA A 25 5.16 0.82 -2.32
C ALA A 25 4.16 0.73 -1.17
N LEU A 26 3.73 -0.48 -0.86
CA LEU A 26 3.10 -0.83 0.40
C LEU A 26 4.19 -1.29 1.37
N LEU A 27 4.36 -0.54 2.46
CA LEU A 27 5.28 -0.90 3.54
C LEU A 27 4.49 -1.56 4.65
N TYR A 28 4.96 -2.70 5.15
CA TYR A 28 4.28 -3.37 6.26
C TYR A 28 5.22 -4.00 7.26
N ALA A 29 4.79 -4.05 8.52
CA ALA A 29 5.53 -4.68 9.61
C ALA A 29 4.60 -5.52 10.49
N PRO A 30 5.05 -6.66 11.04
CA PRO A 30 4.32 -7.38 12.08
C PRO A 30 4.13 -6.49 13.31
N ASP A 31 2.92 -6.46 13.85
CA ASP A 31 2.54 -5.66 15.00
C ASP A 31 1.88 -6.54 16.06
N PRO A 32 2.56 -6.81 17.21
CA PRO A 32 2.00 -7.61 18.30
C PRO A 32 0.96 -6.86 19.13
N GLY A 33 0.72 -5.57 18.83
CA GLY A 33 -0.19 -4.70 19.57
C GLY A 33 -1.64 -5.17 19.54
N LEU A 34 -2.36 -4.79 20.60
CA LEU A 34 -3.79 -5.06 20.77
C LEU A 34 -4.56 -3.75 20.89
N LEU A 35 -5.46 -3.48 19.95
CA LEU A 35 -6.42 -2.40 20.06
C LEU A 35 -7.38 -2.69 21.23
N PHE A 36 -7.53 -1.71 22.12
CA PHE A 36 -8.28 -1.82 23.38
C PHE A 36 -7.86 -3.00 24.27
N GLY A 37 -6.61 -3.48 24.13
CA GLY A 37 -6.11 -4.64 24.87
C GLY A 37 -6.73 -5.99 24.47
N ARG A 38 -7.51 -6.06 23.38
CA ARG A 38 -8.27 -7.27 23.00
C ARG A 38 -8.34 -7.59 21.51
N ILE A 39 -8.25 -6.60 20.61
CA ILE A 39 -8.33 -6.82 19.16
C ILE A 39 -6.90 -6.79 18.59
N PRO A 40 -6.37 -7.90 18.06
CA PRO A 40 -5.01 -7.92 17.54
C PRO A 40 -4.89 -7.07 16.27
N LEU A 41 -3.88 -6.19 16.24
CA LEU A 41 -3.53 -5.40 15.05
C LEU A 41 -2.92 -6.28 13.95
N ARG A 42 -2.08 -7.24 14.36
CA ARG A 42 -1.36 -8.23 13.52
C ARG A 42 -0.26 -7.60 12.67
N TYR A 43 -0.60 -6.57 11.90
CA TYR A 43 0.35 -5.85 11.04
C TYR A 43 -0.01 -4.37 10.95
N ALA A 44 1.02 -3.54 10.82
CA ALA A 44 0.90 -2.15 10.43
C ALA A 44 1.23 -2.04 8.93
N VAL A 45 0.39 -1.35 8.17
CA VAL A 45 0.51 -1.19 6.72
C VAL A 45 0.43 0.30 6.39
N LEU A 46 1.44 0.81 5.70
CA LEU A 46 1.52 2.18 5.19
C LEU A 46 1.51 2.16 3.67
N LEU A 47 0.74 3.07 3.08
CA LEU A 47 0.75 3.38 1.67
C LEU A 47 1.18 4.84 1.53
N GLY A 48 2.26 5.10 0.80
CA GLY A 48 2.75 6.45 0.61
C GLY A 48 3.79 6.53 -0.50
N GLU A 49 3.86 7.69 -1.12
CA GLU A 49 4.97 8.14 -1.95
C GLU A 49 5.83 9.07 -1.09
N GLU A 50 7.14 9.07 -1.31
CA GLU A 50 8.08 10.02 -0.68
C GLU A 50 8.10 10.01 0.87
N LEU A 51 9.00 9.19 1.43
CA LEU A 51 8.98 8.79 2.85
C LEU A 51 10.03 9.48 3.74
N GLY A 52 10.64 10.57 3.26
CA GLY A 52 11.68 11.31 3.97
C GLY A 52 12.95 10.48 4.26
N ASP A 53 13.83 11.00 5.13
CA ASP A 53 15.17 10.42 5.38
C ASP A 53 15.13 9.01 6.00
N ALA A 54 14.08 8.68 6.76
CA ALA A 54 13.92 7.37 7.39
C ALA A 54 13.84 6.23 6.37
N ALA A 55 13.41 6.51 5.13
CA ALA A 55 13.40 5.53 4.06
C ALA A 55 14.82 5.12 3.60
N ALA A 56 15.86 5.89 3.94
CA ALA A 56 17.24 5.49 3.65
C ALA A 56 17.68 4.23 4.43
N ALA A 57 16.96 3.84 5.48
CA ALA A 57 17.25 2.65 6.29
C ALA A 57 16.88 1.32 5.62
N PHE A 58 16.19 1.35 4.47
CA PHE A 58 15.85 0.15 3.70
C PHE A 58 15.83 0.45 2.20
N ARG A 59 15.76 -0.59 1.38
CA ARG A 59 15.60 -0.47 -0.07
C ARG A 59 14.44 -1.31 -0.54
N VAL A 60 13.64 -0.75 -1.43
CA VAL A 60 12.64 -1.50 -2.20
C VAL A 60 13.36 -2.06 -3.42
N GLU A 61 13.40 -3.37 -3.53
CA GLU A 61 14.15 -4.10 -4.55
C GLU A 61 13.21 -4.73 -5.58
N ARG A 62 13.77 -5.24 -6.68
CA ARG A 62 12.97 -5.94 -7.71
C ARG A 62 12.21 -7.16 -7.16
N ALA A 63 12.73 -7.83 -6.13
CA ALA A 63 12.04 -8.94 -5.45
C ALA A 63 10.77 -8.49 -4.68
N ASP A 64 10.66 -7.20 -4.37
CA ASP A 64 9.49 -6.62 -3.72
C ASP A 64 8.37 -6.29 -4.74
N HIS A 65 8.63 -6.38 -6.05
CA HIS A 65 7.63 -6.12 -7.10
C HIS A 65 6.45 -7.11 -7.03
N ARG A 66 5.23 -6.62 -7.30
CA ARG A 66 4.00 -7.42 -7.30
C ARG A 66 3.19 -7.29 -8.58
N SER A 67 3.06 -6.09 -9.12
CA SER A 67 2.30 -5.91 -10.37
C SER A 67 2.71 -4.65 -11.13
N SER A 68 2.53 -4.69 -12.45
CA SER A 68 2.54 -3.52 -13.32
C SER A 68 1.14 -3.35 -13.91
N ARG A 69 0.60 -2.13 -13.90
CA ARG A 69 -0.76 -1.83 -14.39
C ARG A 69 -0.78 -0.57 -15.23
N THR A 70 -1.45 -0.63 -16.37
CA THR A 70 -1.72 0.52 -17.23
C THR A 70 -3.20 0.84 -17.26
N VAL A 71 -3.52 2.12 -17.42
CA VAL A 71 -4.88 2.58 -17.74
C VAL A 71 -4.91 2.96 -19.21
N SER A 72 -5.87 2.43 -19.97
CA SER A 72 -5.88 2.44 -21.44
C SER A 72 -5.88 3.82 -22.12
N ASP A 73 -6.17 4.89 -21.38
CA ASP A 73 -6.29 6.26 -21.90
C ASP A 73 -5.07 7.15 -21.59
N ARG A 74 -4.07 6.64 -20.85
CA ARG A 74 -2.87 7.39 -20.48
C ARG A 74 -1.64 6.52 -20.73
N HIS A 75 -0.61 7.06 -21.37
CA HIS A 75 0.69 6.40 -21.49
C HIS A 75 1.42 6.42 -20.14
N VAL A 76 0.81 5.80 -19.13
CA VAL A 76 1.33 5.69 -17.77
C VAL A 76 1.18 4.25 -17.32
N VAL A 77 2.29 3.65 -16.92
CA VAL A 77 2.31 2.37 -16.21
C VAL A 77 2.67 2.62 -14.75
N THR A 78 1.93 1.96 -13.86
CA THR A 78 2.13 2.01 -12.41
C THR A 78 2.70 0.66 -11.96
N HIS A 79 3.83 0.70 -11.28
CA HIS A 79 4.46 -0.47 -10.68
C HIS A 79 4.19 -0.47 -9.19
N PHE A 80 3.77 -1.62 -8.67
CA PHE A 80 3.41 -1.77 -7.27
C PHE A 80 4.36 -2.75 -6.58
N TYR A 81 4.89 -2.32 -5.44
CA TYR A 81 5.85 -3.07 -4.64
C TYR A 81 5.30 -3.29 -3.23
N VAL A 82 5.70 -4.39 -2.58
CA VAL A 82 5.32 -4.73 -1.22
C VAL A 82 6.59 -5.04 -0.43
N LYS A 83 6.92 -4.19 0.54
CA LYS A 83 8.12 -4.31 1.36
C LYS A 83 7.79 -4.61 2.80
N ARG A 84 8.34 -5.72 3.30
CA ARG A 84 8.31 -6.03 4.73
C ARG A 84 9.43 -5.26 5.46
N LEU A 85 9.07 -4.62 6.56
CA LEU A 85 9.95 -3.90 7.47
C LEU A 85 9.86 -4.49 8.89
N THR A 86 10.77 -4.09 9.77
CA THR A 86 10.55 -4.20 11.22
C THR A 86 9.57 -3.12 11.69
N LEU A 87 8.98 -3.31 12.88
CA LEU A 87 8.05 -2.32 13.43
C LEU A 87 8.77 -1.01 13.77
N GLU A 88 10.03 -1.09 14.21
CA GLU A 88 10.86 0.09 14.48
C GLU A 88 11.16 0.88 13.21
N GLN A 89 11.48 0.19 12.10
CA GLN A 89 11.69 0.84 10.80
C GLN A 89 10.42 1.55 10.32
N LEU A 90 9.27 0.89 10.44
CA LEU A 90 7.99 1.48 10.06
C LEU A 90 7.63 2.69 10.93
N ALA A 91 7.86 2.61 12.24
CA ALA A 91 7.66 3.74 13.16
C ALA A 91 8.61 4.90 12.86
N ALA A 92 9.86 4.64 12.50
CA ALA A 92 10.82 5.67 12.10
C ALA A 92 10.35 6.42 10.84
N VAL A 93 9.76 5.72 9.87
CA VAL A 93 9.12 6.32 8.69
C VAL A 93 7.97 7.25 9.10
N GLU A 94 7.09 6.81 9.99
CA GLU A 94 5.97 7.63 10.46
C GLU A 94 6.43 8.89 11.21
N ILE A 95 7.48 8.77 12.04
CA ILE A 95 8.08 9.89 12.77
C ILE A 95 8.73 10.89 11.80
N GLY A 96 9.40 10.40 10.75
CA GLY A 96 10.11 11.24 9.79
C GLY A 96 9.20 11.89 8.73
N ALA A 97 8.07 11.28 8.40
CA ALA A 97 7.22 11.72 7.28
C ALA A 97 6.73 13.18 7.37
N PRO A 98 6.36 13.74 8.55
CA PRO A 98 6.00 15.16 8.65
C PRO A 98 7.15 16.14 8.34
N HIS A 99 8.40 15.65 8.36
CA HIS A 99 9.60 16.43 8.05
C HIS A 99 10.06 16.26 6.59
N ALA A 100 9.40 15.40 5.82
CA ALA A 100 9.70 15.21 4.40
C ALA A 100 9.35 16.48 3.61
N LYS A 101 10.11 16.72 2.53
CA LYS A 101 9.95 17.91 1.68
C LYS A 101 8.51 18.07 1.15
N ASP A 102 7.86 16.97 0.84
CA ASP A 102 6.55 16.97 0.19
C ASP A 102 5.38 16.97 1.20
N HIS A 103 5.68 16.94 2.50
CA HIS A 103 4.68 17.03 3.55
C HIS A 103 3.98 18.40 3.53
N GLY A 104 2.65 18.39 3.52
CA GLY A 104 1.82 19.58 3.40
C GLY A 104 1.72 20.14 1.97
N LEU A 105 2.35 19.47 0.99
CA LEU A 105 2.24 19.76 -0.44
C LEU A 105 1.53 18.60 -1.15
N GLU A 106 2.30 17.64 -1.66
CA GLU A 106 1.77 16.46 -2.36
C GLU A 106 1.31 15.37 -1.37
N VAL A 107 1.88 15.34 -0.16
CA VAL A 107 1.56 14.36 0.88
C VAL A 107 0.95 15.05 2.11
N LEU A 108 -0.31 14.74 2.41
CA LEU A 108 -1.03 15.34 3.55
C LEU A 108 -0.89 14.56 4.86
N GLY A 109 -0.37 13.33 4.82
CA GLY A 109 -0.14 12.52 6.01
C GLY A 109 -0.15 11.03 5.70
N LEU A 110 0.47 10.26 6.59
CA LEU A 110 0.46 8.80 6.54
C LEU A 110 -0.66 8.24 7.42
N VAL A 111 -1.26 7.14 6.97
CA VAL A 111 -2.28 6.40 7.73
C VAL A 111 -1.95 4.91 7.75
N ARG A 112 -2.14 4.26 8.90
CA ARG A 112 -2.10 2.79 8.98
C ARG A 112 -3.42 2.20 8.53
N VAL A 113 -3.38 1.17 7.68
CA VAL A 113 -4.59 0.41 7.28
C VAL A 113 -5.07 -0.44 8.47
N PRO A 114 -6.32 -0.29 8.94
CA PRO A 114 -6.85 -1.09 10.03
C PRO A 114 -7.22 -2.49 9.54
N LEU A 115 -6.43 -3.51 9.85
CA LEU A 115 -6.65 -4.90 9.37
C LEU A 115 -7.67 -5.70 10.19
N TYR A 116 -8.36 -5.05 11.12
CA TYR A 116 -9.43 -5.64 11.91
C TYR A 116 -10.80 -5.22 11.39
N THR A 117 -11.83 -5.96 11.80
CA THR A 117 -13.23 -5.55 11.68
C THR A 117 -13.83 -5.50 13.07
N LEU A 118 -14.47 -4.38 13.40
CA LEU A 118 -15.17 -4.21 14.67
C LEU A 118 -16.44 -5.08 14.71
N ARG A 119 -17.02 -5.22 15.92
CA ARG A 119 -18.18 -6.10 16.16
C ARG A 119 -19.44 -5.69 15.39
N ASP A 120 -19.54 -4.43 15.00
CA ASP A 120 -20.62 -3.90 14.17
C ASP A 120 -20.55 -4.39 12.71
N GLY A 121 -19.44 -5.03 12.31
CA GLY A 121 -19.21 -5.50 10.95
C GLY A 121 -18.79 -4.40 9.97
N VAL A 122 -18.71 -3.14 10.41
CA VAL A 122 -18.46 -1.96 9.57
C VAL A 122 -17.14 -1.29 9.93
N GLY A 123 -16.85 -1.08 11.21
CA GLY A 123 -15.65 -0.38 11.64
C GLY A 123 -14.36 -1.15 11.34
N GLY A 124 -13.28 -0.42 11.06
CA GLY A 124 -11.97 -1.00 10.69
C GLY A 124 -11.78 -1.08 9.19
N LEU A 125 -11.33 -2.22 8.66
CA LEU A 125 -11.02 -2.41 7.24
C LEU A 125 -12.21 -2.06 6.32
N PRO A 126 -13.47 -2.48 6.59
CA PRO A 126 -14.58 -2.17 5.70
C PRO A 126 -14.77 -0.65 5.54
N ALA A 127 -14.92 0.07 6.66
CA ALA A 127 -15.03 1.54 6.64
C ALA A 127 -13.80 2.22 6.02
N PHE A 128 -12.59 1.66 6.18
CA PHE A 128 -11.39 2.19 5.54
C PHE A 128 -11.47 2.08 4.01
N LEU A 129 -11.99 0.97 3.48
CA LEU A 129 -12.11 0.72 2.04
C LEU A 129 -13.21 1.54 1.34
N GLU A 130 -14.04 2.24 2.11
CA GLU A 130 -15.02 3.23 1.62
C GLU A 130 -14.42 4.63 1.40
N ASN A 131 -13.15 4.85 1.75
CA ASN A 131 -12.45 6.09 1.42
C ASN A 131 -12.19 6.20 -0.09
N THR A 132 -11.86 7.41 -0.55
CA THR A 132 -11.41 7.63 -1.93
C THR A 132 -9.97 7.18 -2.08
N PHE A 133 -9.71 6.28 -3.03
CA PHE A 133 -8.37 5.81 -3.38
C PHE A 133 -7.96 6.34 -4.76
N ILE A 134 -6.68 6.64 -4.91
CA ILE A 134 -6.12 7.06 -6.21
C ILE A 134 -5.95 5.85 -7.14
N GLY A 135 -6.36 6.01 -8.40
CA GLY A 135 -6.12 5.02 -9.44
C GLY A 135 -6.56 3.60 -9.07
N THR A 136 -5.60 2.69 -8.95
CA THR A 136 -5.82 1.26 -8.61
C THR A 136 -5.34 0.89 -7.21
N ALA A 137 -5.11 1.89 -6.34
CA ALA A 137 -4.52 1.66 -5.02
C ALA A 137 -5.40 0.78 -4.12
N ARG A 138 -6.74 0.87 -4.24
CA ARG A 138 -7.67 0.02 -3.47
C ARG A 138 -7.52 -1.45 -3.86
N GLU A 139 -7.50 -1.74 -5.16
CA GLU A 139 -7.31 -3.09 -5.70
C GLU A 139 -5.92 -3.64 -5.36
N GLN A 140 -4.88 -2.82 -5.51
CA GLN A 140 -3.50 -3.18 -5.14
C GLN A 140 -3.37 -3.52 -3.65
N LEU A 141 -4.02 -2.74 -2.77
CA LEU A 141 -4.09 -3.03 -1.34
C LEU A 141 -4.77 -4.37 -1.07
N LEU A 142 -5.96 -4.60 -1.63
CA LEU A 142 -6.72 -5.83 -1.41
C LEU A 142 -5.96 -7.08 -1.88
N GLU A 143 -5.36 -7.03 -3.08
CA GLU A 143 -4.53 -8.10 -3.62
C GLU A 143 -3.32 -8.37 -2.70
N ALA A 144 -2.61 -7.32 -2.27
CA ALA A 144 -1.46 -7.47 -1.36
C ALA A 144 -1.86 -8.11 -0.03
N LEU A 145 -2.97 -7.67 0.57
CA LEU A 145 -3.45 -8.21 1.84
C LEU A 145 -3.87 -9.68 1.71
N GLN A 146 -4.41 -10.08 0.55
CA GLN A 146 -4.74 -11.47 0.24
C GLN A 146 -3.48 -12.33 0.05
N ASP A 147 -2.53 -11.88 -0.79
CA ASP A 147 -1.30 -12.60 -1.10
C ASP A 147 -0.41 -12.81 0.14
N LEU A 148 -0.37 -11.80 1.01
CA LEU A 148 0.36 -11.86 2.28
C LEU A 148 -0.38 -12.69 3.36
N GLY A 149 -1.60 -13.16 3.10
CA GLY A 149 -2.41 -13.88 4.09
C GLY A 149 -2.80 -13.05 5.31
N LEU A 150 -2.89 -11.72 5.16
CA LEU A 150 -3.18 -10.79 6.26
C LEU A 150 -4.68 -10.69 6.54
N LEU A 151 -5.52 -11.01 5.56
CA LEU A 151 -6.97 -11.13 5.74
C LEU A 151 -7.30 -12.51 6.33
N LYS A 152 -8.28 -12.56 7.24
CA LYS A 152 -8.86 -13.84 7.66
C LYS A 152 -9.67 -14.41 6.50
N SER A 153 -9.58 -15.72 6.28
CA SER A 153 -10.39 -16.44 5.29
C SER A 153 -11.88 -16.13 5.52
N GLY A 154 -12.54 -15.57 4.50
CA GLY A 154 -13.96 -15.17 4.55
C GLY A 154 -14.23 -13.67 4.76
N SER A 155 -13.21 -12.83 5.02
CA SER A 155 -13.39 -11.37 5.17
C SER A 155 -13.59 -10.63 3.85
N VAL A 156 -13.10 -11.16 2.72
CA VAL A 156 -13.22 -10.54 1.39
C VAL A 156 -14.58 -10.82 0.75
N LEU A 157 -15.23 -11.93 1.07
CA LEU A 157 -16.48 -12.38 0.45
C LEU A 157 -17.73 -11.58 0.87
N ARG A 158 -17.57 -10.50 1.66
CA ARG A 158 -18.66 -9.61 2.10
C ARG A 158 -18.38 -8.13 1.81
N LEU A 159 -17.32 -7.81 1.07
CA LEU A 159 -16.94 -6.45 0.68
C LEU A 159 -17.23 -6.22 -0.81
#